data_AF-A0A6P1ZLM0-F1
#
_entry.id   AF-A0A6P1ZLM0-F1
#
_cell.length_a   1.000
_cell.length_b   1.000
_cell.length_c   1.000
_cell.angle_alpha   90.00
_cell.angle_beta   90.00
_cell.angle_gamma   90.00
#
_symmetry.space_group_name_H-M   'P 1'
#
loop_
_entity.id
_entity.type
_entity.pdbx_description
1 polymer ?
#
loop_
_entity_poly.entity_id
_entity_poly.type
_entity_poly.pdbx_seq_one_letter_code
_entity_poly.pdbx_strand_id
1 'polypeptide(L)'
;MKGNEKQAWCQSQPAACLKEDIQELKADIANNQEMVELFEKDALENSRPDCTSKECEEAAIDAMQEVEKLKEKINQQKKKLRDMERDLDEMQRSPDGGSGGSSGGGGSSGGSW
;
A
#
# COMPACT_ATOMS: atom_id res chain seq x y z
N MET A 1 -18.30 -4.80 -7.72
CA MET A 1 -18.27 -6.28 -7.83
C MET A 1 -18.44 -6.86 -6.43
N LYS A 2 -19.18 -7.96 -6.25
CA LYS A 2 -19.23 -8.66 -4.96
C LYS A 2 -17.89 -9.38 -4.74
N GLY A 3 -17.48 -9.61 -3.48
CA GLY A 3 -16.13 -10.10 -3.14
C GLY A 3 -15.66 -11.34 -3.94
N ASN A 4 -16.56 -12.30 -4.18
CA ASN A 4 -16.23 -13.51 -4.95
C ASN A 4 -16.01 -13.24 -6.45
N GLU A 5 -16.67 -12.23 -7.01
CA GLU A 5 -16.52 -11.85 -8.43
C GLU A 5 -15.20 -11.11 -8.67
N LYS A 6 -14.80 -10.21 -7.73
CA LYS A 6 -13.49 -9.53 -7.79
C LYS A 6 -12.36 -10.55 -7.72
N GLN A 7 -12.46 -11.55 -6.83
CA GLN A 7 -11.43 -12.57 -6.67
C GLN A 7 -11.26 -13.44 -7.93
N ALA A 8 -12.36 -13.91 -8.52
CA ALA A 8 -12.30 -14.68 -9.77
C ALA A 8 -11.75 -13.85 -10.95
N TRP A 9 -12.14 -12.57 -11.03
CA TRP A 9 -11.62 -11.66 -12.04
C TRP A 9 -10.11 -11.41 -11.88
N CYS A 10 -9.63 -11.16 -10.65
CA CYS A 10 -8.21 -10.98 -10.36
C CYS A 10 -7.36 -12.23 -10.67
N GLN A 11 -7.91 -13.43 -10.53
CA GLN A 11 -7.22 -14.66 -10.97
C GLN A 11 -7.04 -14.69 -12.49
N SER A 12 -8.06 -14.27 -13.25
CA SER A 12 -8.01 -14.25 -14.72
C SER A 12 -7.21 -13.07 -15.29
N GLN A 13 -7.10 -11.97 -14.56
CA GLN A 13 -6.44 -10.73 -14.99
C GLN A 13 -5.58 -10.13 -13.88
N PRO A 14 -4.48 -10.79 -13.47
CA PRO A 14 -3.67 -10.37 -12.33
C PRO A 14 -3.07 -8.97 -12.53
N ALA A 15 -2.60 -8.63 -13.72
CA ALA A 15 -2.04 -7.31 -14.03
C ALA A 15 -3.12 -6.20 -14.04
N ALA A 16 -4.36 -6.51 -14.43
CA ALA A 16 -5.45 -5.53 -14.39
C ALA A 16 -5.90 -5.28 -12.95
N CYS A 17 -6.00 -6.34 -12.15
CA CYS A 17 -6.31 -6.24 -10.72
C CYS A 17 -5.24 -5.47 -9.94
N LEU A 18 -3.96 -5.75 -10.18
CA LEU A 18 -2.86 -5.01 -9.54
C LEU A 18 -2.86 -3.52 -9.93
N LYS A 19 -3.27 -3.18 -11.16
CA LYS A 19 -3.46 -1.77 -11.57
C LYS A 19 -4.56 -1.09 -10.76
N GLU A 20 -5.69 -1.75 -10.52
CA GLU A 20 -6.76 -1.20 -9.68
C GLU A 20 -6.26 -0.98 -8.25
N ASP A 21 -5.59 -1.98 -7.65
CA ASP A 21 -5.04 -1.87 -6.30
C ASP A 21 -3.98 -0.76 -6.18
N ILE A 22 -3.17 -0.53 -7.22
CA ILE A 22 -2.24 0.59 -7.32
C ILE A 22 -2.97 1.94 -7.33
N GLN A 23 -4.08 2.05 -8.08
CA GLN A 23 -4.87 3.29 -8.13
C GLN A 23 -5.57 3.56 -6.80
N GLU A 24 -6.16 2.53 -6.18
CA GLU A 24 -6.73 2.62 -4.84
C GLU A 24 -5.68 3.09 -3.83
N LEU A 25 -4.48 2.49 -3.84
CA LEU A 25 -3.41 2.90 -2.92
C LEU A 25 -2.90 4.32 -3.18
N LYS A 26 -2.85 4.77 -4.45
CA LYS A 26 -2.50 6.17 -4.79
C LYS A 26 -3.53 7.15 -4.24
N ALA A 27 -4.82 6.83 -4.37
CA ALA A 27 -5.89 7.63 -3.79
C ALA A 27 -5.81 7.66 -2.25
N ASP A 28 -5.55 6.53 -1.61
CA ASP A 28 -5.37 6.46 -0.16
C ASP A 28 -4.17 7.29 0.33
N ILE A 29 -3.07 7.28 -0.41
CA ILE A 29 -1.90 8.12 -0.09
C ILE A 29 -2.28 9.59 -0.18
N ALA A 30 -2.97 10.01 -1.24
CA ALA A 30 -3.41 11.40 -1.42
C ALA A 30 -4.36 11.85 -0.30
N ASN A 31 -5.34 11.00 0.04
CA ASN A 31 -6.27 11.27 1.14
C ASN A 31 -5.54 11.40 2.49
N ASN A 32 -4.57 10.52 2.78
CA ASN A 32 -3.78 10.63 4.02
C ASN A 32 -2.91 11.90 4.02
N GLN A 33 -2.43 12.36 2.86
CA GLN A 33 -1.69 13.63 2.76
C GLN A 33 -2.59 14.83 3.05
N GLU A 34 -3.81 14.85 2.54
CA GLU A 34 -4.80 15.89 2.86
C GLU A 34 -5.14 15.89 4.36
N MET A 35 -5.28 14.72 4.98
CA MET A 35 -5.48 14.61 6.42
C MET A 35 -4.29 15.15 7.22
N VAL A 36 -3.05 14.94 6.76
CA VAL A 36 -1.87 15.54 7.39
C VAL A 36 -1.95 17.06 7.37
N GLU A 37 -2.31 17.65 6.22
CA GLU A 37 -2.44 19.11 6.10
C GLU A 37 -3.54 19.66 7.03
N LEU A 38 -4.65 18.93 7.17
CA LEU A 38 -5.72 19.27 8.09
C LEU A 38 -5.25 19.27 9.55
N PHE A 39 -4.59 18.19 9.99
CA PHE A 39 -4.10 18.10 11.37
C PHE A 39 -2.94 19.06 11.65
N GLU A 40 -2.06 19.34 10.68
CA GLU A 40 -1.02 20.36 10.82
C GLU A 40 -1.64 21.75 11.01
N LYS A 41 -2.72 22.05 10.28
CA LYS A 41 -3.47 23.29 10.46
C LYS A 41 -4.13 23.35 11.84
N ASP A 42 -4.78 22.28 12.28
CA ASP A 42 -5.40 22.22 13.61
C ASP A 42 -4.36 22.39 14.72
N ALA A 43 -3.18 21.76 14.59
CA ALA A 43 -2.08 21.92 15.52
C ALA A 43 -1.62 23.39 15.59
N LEU A 44 -1.50 24.07 14.45
CA LEU A 44 -1.13 25.48 14.38
C LEU A 44 -2.19 26.39 15.03
N GLU A 45 -3.47 26.14 14.78
CA GLU A 45 -4.57 26.93 15.35
C GLU A 45 -4.64 26.79 16.88
N ASN A 46 -4.42 25.58 17.39
CA ASN A 46 -4.41 25.30 18.83
C ASN A 46 -3.10 25.72 19.53
N SER A 47 -2.01 25.91 18.78
CA SER A 47 -0.73 26.40 19.32
C SER A 47 -0.60 27.92 19.31
N ARG A 48 -1.67 28.66 18.96
CA ARG A 48 -1.60 30.11 18.88
C ARG A 48 -1.41 30.75 20.27
N PRO A 49 -0.73 31.91 20.36
CA PRO A 49 -0.49 32.57 21.66
C PRO A 49 -1.76 32.99 22.42
N ASP A 50 -2.89 33.14 21.72
CA ASP A 50 -4.20 33.45 22.30
C ASP A 50 -4.94 32.22 22.84
N CYS A 51 -4.48 31.01 22.54
CA CYS A 51 -5.03 29.75 23.02
C CYS A 51 -4.26 29.25 24.26
N THR A 52 -4.52 29.86 25.43
CA THR A 52 -3.78 29.55 26.67
C THR A 52 -4.45 28.49 27.54
N SER A 53 -5.52 27.85 27.06
CA SER A 53 -6.18 26.79 27.83
C SER A 53 -5.40 25.48 27.69
N LYS A 54 -5.48 24.65 28.73
CA LYS A 54 -4.92 23.29 28.71
C LYS A 54 -5.51 22.44 27.58
N GLU A 55 -6.76 22.71 27.20
CA GLU A 55 -7.45 22.05 26.10
C GLU A 55 -6.81 22.38 24.74
N CYS A 56 -6.35 23.63 24.53
CA CYS A 56 -5.61 24.01 23.34
C CYS A 56 -4.26 23.27 23.26
N GLU A 57 -3.52 23.22 24.36
CA GLU A 57 -2.23 22.52 24.42
C GLU A 57 -2.39 21.03 24.13
N GLU A 58 -3.38 20.38 24.75
CA GLU A 58 -3.70 18.97 24.52
C GLU A 58 -4.13 18.72 23.06
N ALA A 59 -5.02 19.56 22.51
CA ALA A 59 -5.46 19.44 21.12
C ALA A 59 -4.30 19.61 20.11
N ALA A 60 -3.37 20.53 20.38
CA ALA A 60 -2.18 20.69 19.56
C ALA A 60 -1.26 19.46 19.60
N ILE A 61 -1.06 18.89 20.79
CA ILE A 61 -0.27 17.66 20.97
C ILE A 61 -0.92 16.48 20.24
N ASP A 62 -2.23 16.30 20.41
CA ASP A 62 -2.97 15.21 19.77
C ASP A 62 -2.92 15.33 18.23
N ALA A 63 -3.13 16.53 17.70
CA ALA A 63 -3.03 16.79 16.27
C ALA A 63 -1.61 16.50 15.74
N MET A 64 -0.56 16.89 16.46
CA MET A 64 0.82 16.56 16.07
C MET A 64 1.10 15.06 16.09
N GLN A 65 0.56 14.31 17.06
CA GLN A 65 0.71 12.85 17.09
C GLN A 65 0.01 12.18 15.90
N GLU A 66 -1.18 12.64 15.51
CA GLU A 66 -1.88 12.13 14.33
C GLU A 66 -1.11 12.44 13.03
N VAL A 67 -0.49 13.61 12.93
CA VAL A 67 0.40 13.96 11.82
C VAL A 67 1.57 12.96 11.70
N GLU A 68 2.23 12.64 12.82
CA GLU A 68 3.33 11.68 12.81
C GLU A 68 2.88 10.28 12.37
N LYS A 69 1.77 9.79 12.92
CA LYS A 69 1.18 8.48 12.55
C LYS A 69 0.82 8.43 11.07
N LEU A 70 0.19 9.48 10.54
CA LEU A 70 -0.18 9.55 9.12
C LEU A 70 1.05 9.64 8.22
N LYS A 71 2.08 10.39 8.61
CA LYS A 71 3.36 10.44 7.87
C LYS A 71 4.02 9.07 7.80
N GLU A 72 4.04 8.32 8.90
CA GLU A 72 4.55 6.95 8.91
C GLU A 72 3.72 6.05 7.98
N LYS A 73 2.39 6.09 8.09
CA LYS A 73 1.48 5.34 7.22
C LYS A 73 1.70 5.65 5.74
N ILE A 74 1.82 6.93 5.37
CA ILE A 74 2.12 7.38 4.01
C ILE A 74 3.45 6.79 3.53
N ASN A 75 4.49 6.78 4.37
CA ASN A 75 5.79 6.21 4.00
C ASN A 75 5.70 4.70 3.74
N GLN A 76 4.98 3.97 4.59
CA GLN A 76 4.73 2.54 4.38
C GLN A 76 3.93 2.27 3.10
N GLN A 77 2.87 3.06 2.85
CA GLN A 77 2.08 2.98 1.62
C GLN A 77 2.89 3.32 0.38
N LYS A 78 3.75 4.35 0.42
CA LYS A 78 4.66 4.69 -0.70
C LYS A 78 5.67 3.58 -0.98
N LYS A 79 6.13 2.86 0.04
CA LYS A 79 6.99 1.67 -0.16
C LYS A 79 6.20 0.56 -0.87
N LYS A 80 5.02 0.21 -0.34
CA LYS A 80 4.13 -0.79 -0.95
C LYS A 80 3.76 -0.43 -2.39
N LEU A 81 3.50 0.85 -2.67
CA LEU A 81 3.21 1.35 -4.01
C LEU A 81 4.35 1.06 -4.97
N ARG A 82 5.59 1.37 -4.58
CA ARG A 82 6.77 1.08 -5.41
C ARG A 82 6.97 -0.41 -5.65
N ASP A 83 6.72 -1.25 -4.65
CA ASP A 83 6.79 -2.70 -4.82
C ASP A 83 5.72 -3.19 -5.81
N MET A 84 4.46 -2.73 -5.68
CA MET A 84 3.40 -3.10 -6.62
C MET A 84 3.63 -2.58 -8.04
N GLU A 85 4.15 -1.35 -8.19
CA GLU A 85 4.51 -0.79 -9.51
C GLU A 85 5.64 -1.58 -10.16
N ARG A 86 6.62 -2.07 -9.39
CA ARG A 86 7.66 -2.98 -9.89
C ARG A 86 7.07 -4.32 -10.33
N ASP A 87 6.25 -4.94 -9.49
CA ASP A 87 5.62 -6.24 -9.82
C ASP A 87 4.74 -6.12 -11.08
N LEU A 88 4.04 -4.98 -11.24
CA LEU A 88 3.27 -4.71 -12.45
C LEU A 88 4.17 -4.56 -13.68
N ASP A 89 5.27 -3.82 -13.59
CA ASP A 89 6.25 -3.67 -14.68
C ASP A 89 6.84 -5.04 -15.07
N GLU A 90 7.17 -5.91 -14.10
CA GLU A 90 7.65 -7.28 -14.35
C GLU A 90 6.60 -8.15 -15.08
N MET A 91 5.33 -8.06 -14.68
CA MET A 91 4.22 -8.75 -15.36
C MET A 91 4.02 -8.23 -16.79
N GLN A 92 4.18 -6.92 -17.01
CA GLN A 92 4.01 -6.31 -18.33
C GLN A 92 5.21 -6.52 -19.26
N ARG A 93 6.42 -6.65 -18.71
CA ARG A 93 7.67 -6.94 -19.44
C ARG A 93 7.91 -8.41 -19.74
N SER A 94 7.01 -9.29 -19.31
CA SER A 94 7.01 -10.70 -19.71
C SER A 94 6.01 -10.92 -20.85
N PRO A 95 6.31 -10.53 -22.12
CA PRO A 95 5.42 -10.83 -23.23
C PRO A 95 5.54 -12.29 -23.71
N ASP A 96 6.65 -12.98 -23.45
CA ASP A 96 6.88 -14.43 -23.64
C ASP A 96 8.37 -14.69 -23.39
N GLY A 97 8.72 -15.60 -22.47
CA GLY A 97 10.13 -15.81 -22.13
C GLY A 97 10.41 -16.92 -21.12
N GLY A 98 9.80 -18.09 -21.29
CA GLY A 98 10.26 -19.29 -20.58
C GLY A 98 9.22 -20.37 -20.40
N SER A 99 9.07 -21.22 -21.42
CA SER A 99 8.89 -22.64 -21.15
C SER A 99 10.07 -23.12 -20.29
N GLY A 100 9.95 -23.00 -18.97
CA GLY A 100 10.74 -23.73 -18.00
C GLY A 100 10.27 -25.18 -17.99
N GLY A 101 10.47 -25.87 -19.11
CA GLY A 101 10.49 -27.32 -19.15
C GLY A 101 11.67 -27.79 -18.32
N SER A 102 11.45 -28.03 -17.03
CA SER A 102 12.27 -28.98 -16.29
C SER A 102 11.82 -30.38 -16.67
N SER A 103 12.43 -30.86 -17.75
CA SER A 103 12.64 -32.26 -18.04
C SER A 103 13.11 -32.99 -16.78
N GLY A 104 12.38 -34.03 -16.39
CA GLY A 104 12.77 -34.81 -15.21
C GLY A 104 11.81 -35.95 -14.90
N GLY A 105 11.35 -36.67 -15.93
CA GLY A 105 10.83 -38.01 -15.72
C GLY A 105 11.90 -38.86 -15.03
N GLY A 106 11.53 -39.48 -13.91
CA GLY A 106 12.40 -40.31 -13.10
C GLY A 106 11.59 -41.03 -12.04
N GLY A 107 10.60 -41.80 -12.48
CA GLY A 107 10.07 -42.89 -11.67
C GLY A 107 11.09 -44.02 -11.59
N SER A 108 10.95 -44.84 -10.54
CA SER A 108 11.76 -46.02 -10.19
C SER A 108 13.06 -45.67 -9.47
N SER A 109 13.50 -46.32 -8.41
CA SER A 109 13.03 -47.48 -7.64
C SER A 109 14.19 -47.83 -6.71
N GLY A 110 13.92 -48.02 -5.41
CA GLY A 110 14.61 -49.01 -4.57
C GLY A 110 16.10 -48.83 -4.25
N GLY A 111 16.46 -49.29 -3.05
CA GLY A 111 17.82 -49.74 -2.77
C GLY A 111 18.38 -49.21 -1.48
N SER A 112 18.34 -50.07 -0.47
CA SER A 112 19.31 -50.17 0.65
C SER A 112 20.75 -49.92 0.15
N TRP A 113 21.72 -49.55 0.98
CA TRP A 113 22.51 -50.39 1.89
C TRP A 113 23.05 -49.56 3.06
#